data_AF-A0A1C9W341-F1
#
_entry.id   AF-A0A1C9W341-F1
#
_cell.length_a   1.000
_cell.length_b   1.000
_cell.length_c   1.000
_cell.angle_alpha   90.00
_cell.angle_beta   90.00
_cell.angle_gamma   90.00
#
_symmetry.space_group_name_H-M   'P 1'
#
loop_
_entity.id
_entity.type
_entity.pdbx_description
1 polymer ?
#
loop_
_entity_poly.entity_id
_entity_poly.type
_entity_poly.pdbx_seq_one_letter_code
_entity_poly.pdbx_strand_id
1 'polypeptide(L)'
;MKTSIRMLLTAIALAVATSTHAATDGVEGTGAHATSTGTVDVTLTITPSIIVTGFSDVDFNSSTTEVPQNICVGGTGFQEFSVDFASVNGNAVIGSGATDPFLMAGTTLTSETVPYSVEFANSAGASAGSGIVSTDGTTGANTFLRQASVADCETGGVTNATLILDIGAAFDFSALNDSEYTDVLTIQVSAN
;
A
#
# COMPACT_ATOMS: atom_id res chain seq x y z
N MET A 1 -19.86 37.20 7.14
CA MET A 1 -18.85 36.89 8.18
C MET A 1 -18.00 35.74 7.64
N LYS A 2 -16.71 35.96 7.41
CA LYS A 2 -15.78 34.96 6.83
C LYS A 2 -14.95 34.40 7.97
N THR A 3 -15.11 33.11 8.28
CA THR A 3 -14.28 32.40 9.26
C THR A 3 -13.29 31.51 8.53
N SER A 4 -12.02 31.92 8.57
CA SER A 4 -10.89 31.16 8.04
C SER A 4 -10.48 30.07 9.03
N ILE A 5 -10.43 28.82 8.57
CA ILE A 5 -9.89 27.67 9.31
C ILE A 5 -8.40 27.58 9.00
N ARG A 6 -7.55 27.66 10.04
CA ARG A 6 -6.10 27.45 9.95
C ARG A 6 -5.80 26.00 10.32
N MET A 7 -5.36 25.19 9.36
CA MET A 7 -4.76 23.88 9.60
C MET A 7 -3.32 24.06 10.10
N LEU A 8 -2.99 23.36 11.18
CA LEU A 8 -1.64 23.24 11.73
C LEU A 8 -1.12 21.84 11.38
N LEU A 9 -0.25 21.71 10.37
CA LEU A 9 0.50 20.48 10.13
C LEU A 9 1.75 20.48 11.01
N THR A 10 1.85 19.49 11.89
CA THR A 10 3.02 19.26 12.73
C THR A 10 3.97 18.31 11.99
N ALA A 11 5.04 18.86 11.40
CA ALA A 11 6.11 18.06 10.80
C ALA A 11 7.05 17.54 11.90
N ILE A 12 7.10 16.22 12.09
CA ILE A 12 8.11 15.58 12.94
C ILE A 12 9.37 15.43 12.10
N ALA A 13 10.32 16.37 12.27
CA ALA A 13 11.65 16.25 11.69
C ALA A 13 12.48 15.26 12.53
N LEU A 14 12.69 14.05 12.01
CA LEU A 14 13.59 13.06 12.61
C LEU A 14 15.03 13.50 12.35
N ALA A 15 15.65 14.15 13.34
CA ALA A 15 17.06 14.53 13.26
C ALA A 15 17.93 13.28 13.42
N VAL A 16 18.40 12.73 12.30
CA VAL A 16 19.41 11.67 12.28
C VAL A 16 20.74 12.32 12.68
N ALA A 17 21.20 12.08 13.90
CA ALA A 17 22.51 12.50 14.36
C ALA A 17 23.59 11.68 13.65
N THR A 18 24.11 12.19 12.54
CA THR A 18 25.29 11.61 11.89
C THR A 18 26.53 12.03 12.68
N SER A 19 27.13 11.10 13.42
CA SER A 19 28.49 11.27 13.94
C SER A 19 29.47 11.29 12.78
N THR A 20 29.78 12.48 12.27
CA THR A 20 30.86 12.65 11.28
C THR A 20 32.19 12.50 12.01
N HIS A 21 32.95 11.42 11.80
CA HIS A 21 34.37 11.45 12.14
C HIS A 21 35.08 12.19 10.99
N ALA A 22 35.96 13.12 11.35
CA ALA A 22 36.79 13.77 10.36
C ALA A 22 37.81 12.75 9.84
N ALA A 23 38.06 12.75 8.53
CA ALA A 23 39.19 12.00 7.96
C ALA A 23 40.49 12.41 8.67
N THR A 24 41.39 11.46 8.87
CA THR A 24 42.71 11.73 9.46
C THR A 24 43.78 11.53 8.42
N ASP A 25 44.64 12.54 8.26
CA ASP A 25 45.86 12.40 7.48
C ASP A 25 46.86 11.54 8.25
N GLY A 26 47.61 10.71 7.53
CA GLY A 26 48.72 9.97 8.11
C GLY A 26 49.89 10.91 8.45
N VAL A 27 50.53 10.69 9.60
CA VAL A 27 51.77 11.38 9.95
C VAL A 27 52.95 10.64 9.31
N GLU A 28 53.95 11.37 8.82
CA GLU A 28 55.16 10.80 8.23
C GLU A 28 55.83 9.78 9.18
N GLY A 29 56.00 8.54 8.72
CA GLY A 29 56.77 7.54 9.43
C GLY A 29 58.26 7.71 9.17
N THR A 30 59.11 7.60 10.20
CA THR A 30 60.58 7.63 10.07
C THR A 30 61.23 6.37 10.67
N GLY A 31 62.39 5.95 10.15
CA GLY A 31 63.15 4.77 10.62
C GLY A 31 63.20 3.59 9.64
N ALA A 32 63.90 2.50 10.02
CA ALA A 32 64.16 1.33 9.14
C ALA A 32 62.89 0.53 8.75
N HIS A 33 61.78 0.76 9.46
CA HIS A 33 60.47 0.13 9.26
C HIS A 33 59.33 1.16 9.40
N ALA A 34 59.49 2.34 8.81
CA ALA A 34 58.51 3.42 8.88
C ALA A 34 57.15 3.06 8.26
N THR A 35 56.05 3.37 8.95
CA THR A 35 54.66 3.26 8.48
C THR A 35 53.88 4.53 8.77
N SER A 36 52.98 4.91 7.87
CA SER A 36 52.05 6.02 8.01
C SER A 36 50.64 5.54 7.67
N THR A 37 49.64 5.93 8.47
CA THR A 37 48.24 5.51 8.31
C THR A 37 47.33 6.71 8.47
N GLY A 38 46.44 6.92 7.50
CA GLY A 38 45.29 7.81 7.61
C GLY A 38 43.98 7.02 7.60
N THR A 39 42.87 7.68 7.93
CA THR A 39 41.53 7.07 7.92
C THR A 39 40.55 7.94 7.16
N VAL A 40 39.59 7.30 6.50
CA VAL A 40 38.44 7.96 5.87
C VAL A 40 37.16 7.26 6.30
N ASP A 41 36.11 8.04 6.56
CA ASP A 41 34.77 7.52 6.79
C ASP A 41 34.04 7.41 5.45
N VAL A 42 33.41 6.26 5.22
CA VAL A 42 32.56 6.02 4.04
C VAL A 42 31.13 5.82 4.53
N THR A 43 30.23 6.72 4.13
CA THR A 43 28.82 6.69 4.53
C THR A 43 27.93 6.45 3.31
N LEU A 44 27.01 5.49 3.43
CA LEU A 44 25.91 5.28 2.50
C LEU A 44 24.60 5.60 3.20
N THR A 45 23.85 6.58 2.68
CA THR A 45 22.49 6.88 3.15
C THR A 45 21.50 6.31 2.15
N ILE A 46 20.60 5.44 2.63
CA ILE A 46 19.52 4.88 1.82
C ILE A 46 18.21 5.50 2.29
N THR A 47 17.52 6.21 1.40
CA THR A 47 16.15 6.67 1.63
C THR A 47 15.19 5.55 1.26
N PRO A 48 14.25 5.16 2.14
CA PRO A 48 13.24 4.16 1.79
C PRO A 48 12.44 4.60 0.57
N SER A 49 12.21 3.68 -0.35
CA SER A 49 11.36 3.89 -1.52
C SER A 49 10.52 2.65 -1.75
N ILE A 50 9.23 2.82 -2.03
CA ILE A 50 8.27 1.74 -2.25
C ILE A 50 7.64 1.89 -3.63
N ILE A 51 7.43 0.77 -4.31
CA ILE A 51 6.75 0.70 -5.60
C ILE A 51 5.71 -0.41 -5.55
N VAL A 52 4.54 -0.13 -6.14
CA VAL A 52 3.49 -1.11 -6.34
C VAL A 52 3.07 -1.07 -7.80
N THR A 53 2.97 -2.24 -8.44
CA THR A 53 2.61 -2.37 -9.86
C THR A 53 1.68 -3.56 -10.07
N GLY A 54 1.06 -3.63 -11.26
CA GLY A 54 0.19 -4.76 -11.65
C GLY A 54 -1.29 -4.57 -11.32
N PHE A 55 -1.71 -3.38 -10.88
CA PHE A 55 -3.13 -3.07 -10.75
C PHE A 55 -3.83 -2.95 -12.10
N SER A 56 -5.07 -3.40 -12.13
CA SER A 56 -5.99 -3.31 -13.26
C SER A 56 -7.40 -3.03 -12.75
N ASP A 57 -8.24 -2.46 -13.62
CA ASP A 57 -9.66 -2.28 -13.33
C ASP A 57 -10.36 -3.63 -13.20
N VAL A 58 -11.41 -3.67 -12.37
CA VAL A 58 -12.15 -4.90 -12.05
C VAL A 58 -13.58 -4.75 -12.50
N ASP A 59 -14.02 -5.71 -13.33
CA ASP A 59 -15.40 -5.81 -13.76
C ASP A 59 -16.06 -7.04 -13.12
N PHE A 60 -17.05 -6.81 -12.27
CA PHE A 60 -17.91 -7.86 -11.74
C PHE A 60 -19.09 -8.11 -12.67
N ASN A 61 -19.52 -9.37 -12.74
CA ASN A 61 -20.74 -9.77 -13.43
C ASN A 61 -21.29 -11.07 -12.84
N SER A 62 -22.45 -11.53 -13.31
CA SER A 62 -23.11 -12.72 -12.78
C SER A 62 -22.32 -14.04 -12.90
N SER A 63 -21.25 -14.06 -13.70
CA SER A 63 -20.32 -15.19 -13.81
C SER A 63 -18.96 -14.95 -13.15
N THR A 64 -18.66 -13.72 -12.76
CA THR A 64 -17.40 -13.30 -12.15
C THR A 64 -17.70 -12.49 -10.90
N THR A 65 -17.76 -13.16 -9.76
CA THR A 65 -18.01 -12.53 -8.45
C THR A 65 -16.75 -12.30 -7.64
N GLU A 66 -15.67 -13.01 -7.94
CA GLU A 66 -14.37 -12.90 -7.29
C GLU A 66 -13.29 -12.64 -8.35
N VAL A 67 -12.43 -11.65 -8.12
CA VAL A 67 -11.37 -11.26 -9.04
C VAL A 67 -10.03 -11.11 -8.30
N PRO A 68 -9.13 -12.10 -8.39
CA PRO A 68 -7.77 -11.97 -7.89
C PRO A 68 -6.90 -11.18 -8.87
N GLN A 69 -6.16 -10.21 -8.35
CA GLN A 69 -5.14 -9.44 -9.05
C GLN A 69 -3.76 -9.76 -8.48
N ASN A 70 -2.90 -10.34 -9.30
CA ASN A 70 -1.51 -10.54 -8.93
C ASN A 70 -0.73 -9.24 -9.13
N ILE A 71 -0.14 -8.74 -8.06
CA ILE A 71 0.57 -7.46 -8.02
C ILE A 71 2.01 -7.65 -7.54
N CYS A 72 2.84 -6.64 -7.74
CA CYS A 72 4.19 -6.59 -7.19
C CYS A 72 4.30 -5.45 -6.19
N VAL A 73 4.68 -5.77 -4.95
CA VAL A 73 5.07 -4.80 -3.92
C VAL A 73 6.57 -4.93 -3.67
N GLY A 74 7.32 -3.88 -3.97
CA GLY A 74 8.77 -3.87 -3.87
C GLY A 74 9.32 -2.53 -3.41
N GLY A 75 10.64 -2.44 -3.30
CA GLY A 75 11.27 -1.20 -2.86
C GLY A 75 12.69 -1.36 -2.33
N THR A 76 13.21 -0.30 -1.73
CA THR A 76 14.53 -0.24 -1.07
C THR A 76 14.41 0.41 0.30
N GLY A 77 15.35 0.13 1.21
CA GLY A 77 15.47 0.85 2.49
C GLY A 77 14.46 0.48 3.58
N PHE A 78 13.59 -0.51 3.36
CA PHE A 78 12.68 -1.09 4.37
C PHE A 78 12.69 -2.63 4.32
N GLN A 79 12.23 -3.29 5.37
CA GLN A 79 12.09 -4.76 5.40
C GLN A 79 10.63 -5.20 5.43
N GLU A 80 9.77 -4.32 5.93
CA GLU A 80 8.39 -4.56 6.22
C GLU A 80 7.51 -3.48 5.60
N PHE A 81 6.27 -3.80 5.27
CA PHE A 81 5.30 -2.84 4.77
C PHE A 81 3.90 -3.13 5.31
N SER A 82 3.02 -2.12 5.30
CA SER A 82 1.58 -2.28 5.54
C SER A 82 0.80 -1.94 4.28
N VAL A 83 -0.43 -2.45 4.22
CA VAL A 83 -1.38 -2.17 3.15
C VAL A 83 -2.65 -1.63 3.79
N ASP A 84 -3.16 -0.53 3.26
CA ASP A 84 -4.36 0.18 3.67
C ASP A 84 -5.34 0.34 2.50
N PHE A 85 -6.64 0.27 2.80
CA PHE A 85 -7.69 0.35 1.79
C PHE A 85 -8.70 1.44 2.13
N ALA A 86 -9.15 2.18 1.13
CA ALA A 86 -10.24 3.14 1.27
C ALA A 86 -11.10 3.13 0.01
N SER A 87 -12.42 3.17 0.18
CA SER A 87 -13.38 3.29 -0.92
C SER A 87 -13.99 4.68 -0.94
N VAL A 88 -14.25 5.22 -2.14
CA VAL A 88 -14.91 6.52 -2.29
C VAL A 88 -16.36 6.46 -1.81
N ASN A 89 -17.04 5.36 -2.09
CA ASN A 89 -18.44 5.14 -1.69
C ASN A 89 -18.58 4.37 -0.36
N GLY A 90 -17.46 3.91 0.21
CA GLY A 90 -17.40 3.21 1.47
C GLY A 90 -17.96 4.03 2.62
N ASN A 91 -18.71 3.38 3.53
CA ASN A 91 -19.41 4.02 4.63
C ASN A 91 -20.38 5.14 4.20
N ALA A 92 -20.72 5.25 2.91
CA ALA A 92 -21.68 6.23 2.45
C ALA A 92 -23.08 5.83 2.95
N VAL A 93 -23.77 6.77 3.57
CA VAL A 93 -25.19 6.62 3.95
C VAL A 93 -26.04 6.82 2.70
N ILE A 94 -25.96 5.87 1.76
CA ILE A 94 -26.84 5.78 0.59
C ILE A 94 -27.96 4.84 0.99
N GLY A 95 -29.22 5.29 0.92
CA GLY A 95 -30.43 4.48 1.12
C GLY A 95 -30.38 3.45 2.27
N SER A 96 -31.05 3.72 3.39
CA SER A 96 -31.25 2.80 4.55
C SER A 96 -30.12 2.61 5.58
N GLY A 97 -28.97 3.29 5.45
CA GLY A 97 -27.96 3.31 6.52
C GLY A 97 -26.85 2.28 6.38
N ALA A 98 -26.34 2.08 5.16
CA ALA A 98 -25.22 1.18 4.90
C ALA A 98 -23.99 1.52 5.77
N THR A 99 -23.41 0.49 6.38
CA THR A 99 -22.21 0.55 7.23
C THR A 99 -21.01 -0.18 6.60
N ASP A 100 -21.17 -0.65 5.36
CA ASP A 100 -20.13 -1.42 4.70
C ASP A 100 -19.00 -0.49 4.23
N PRO A 101 -17.74 -0.86 4.45
CA PRO A 101 -16.59 0.00 4.18
C PRO A 101 -16.22 0.06 2.71
N PHE A 102 -16.78 -0.83 1.89
CA PHE A 102 -16.54 -0.91 0.45
C PHE A 102 -17.89 -1.13 -0.23
N LEU A 103 -18.30 -0.16 -1.05
CA LEU A 103 -19.60 -0.13 -1.69
C LEU A 103 -19.43 0.34 -3.13
N MET A 104 -20.07 -0.32 -4.08
CA MET A 104 -20.30 0.23 -5.41
C MET A 104 -21.66 0.92 -5.43
N ALA A 105 -21.69 2.16 -5.90
CA ALA A 105 -22.91 2.94 -5.96
C ALA A 105 -23.47 2.95 -7.38
N GLY A 106 -24.79 2.79 -7.48
CA GLY A 106 -25.51 2.89 -8.75
C GLY A 106 -25.52 4.32 -9.30
N THR A 107 -25.89 4.48 -10.58
CA THR A 107 -25.85 5.76 -11.30
C THR A 107 -26.68 6.87 -10.65
N THR A 108 -27.69 6.52 -9.86
CA THR A 108 -28.56 7.49 -9.19
C THR A 108 -28.10 7.86 -7.77
N LEU A 109 -26.98 7.31 -7.28
CA LEU A 109 -26.30 7.57 -5.98
C LEU A 109 -27.20 7.61 -4.72
N THR A 110 -28.48 7.28 -4.82
CA THR A 110 -29.48 7.61 -3.78
C THR A 110 -30.37 6.44 -3.38
N SER A 111 -30.36 5.31 -4.09
CA SER A 111 -31.29 4.20 -3.79
C SER A 111 -30.66 2.81 -3.65
N GLU A 112 -29.49 2.54 -4.23
CA GLU A 112 -28.95 1.17 -4.26
C GLU A 112 -27.43 1.14 -4.28
N THR A 113 -26.87 0.21 -3.52
CA THR A 113 -25.45 -0.08 -3.43
C THR A 113 -25.19 -1.57 -3.52
N VAL A 114 -24.00 -1.93 -3.99
CA VAL A 114 -23.50 -3.31 -4.02
C VAL A 114 -22.28 -3.39 -3.12
N PRO A 115 -22.35 -4.09 -1.97
CA PRO A 115 -21.17 -4.31 -1.14
C PRO A 115 -20.18 -5.25 -1.82
N TYR A 116 -18.91 -5.03 -1.53
CA TYR A 116 -17.84 -5.95 -1.91
C TYR A 116 -16.81 -6.04 -0.78
N SER A 117 -15.97 -7.06 -0.80
CA SER A 117 -14.86 -7.24 0.11
C SER A 117 -13.54 -7.05 -0.62
N VAL A 118 -12.51 -6.69 0.14
CA VAL A 118 -11.14 -6.56 -0.35
C VAL A 118 -10.24 -7.33 0.59
N GLU A 119 -9.47 -8.25 0.02
CA GLU A 119 -8.46 -9.02 0.73
C GLU A 119 -7.08 -8.85 0.12
N PHE A 120 -6.05 -9.02 0.96
CA PHE A 120 -4.65 -8.99 0.53
C PHE A 120 -3.90 -10.21 1.03
N ALA A 121 -3.06 -10.77 0.17
CA ALA A 121 -2.09 -11.80 0.50
C ALA A 121 -0.70 -11.41 0.03
N ASN A 122 0.31 -11.57 0.90
CA ASN A 122 1.72 -11.39 0.54
C ASN A 122 2.31 -12.66 -0.13
N SER A 123 1.57 -13.17 -1.11
CA SER A 123 1.94 -14.30 -1.94
C SER A 123 1.19 -14.19 -3.27
N ALA A 124 1.88 -14.42 -4.39
CA ALA A 124 1.26 -14.42 -5.71
C ALA A 124 0.42 -15.69 -5.93
N GLY A 125 -0.73 -15.52 -6.59
CA GLY A 125 -1.66 -16.62 -6.87
C GLY A 125 -2.40 -17.15 -5.65
N ALA A 126 -2.46 -16.38 -4.56
CA ALA A 126 -3.24 -16.76 -3.39
C ALA A 126 -4.73 -16.75 -3.73
N SER A 127 -5.47 -17.77 -3.28
CA SER A 127 -6.92 -17.86 -3.44
C SER A 127 -7.69 -17.32 -2.23
N ALA A 128 -6.99 -16.73 -1.26
CA ALA A 128 -7.54 -16.10 -0.08
C ALA A 128 -6.50 -15.16 0.53
N GLY A 129 -6.96 -14.08 1.17
CA GLY A 129 -6.13 -13.13 1.90
C GLY A 129 -5.53 -13.69 3.17
N SER A 130 -4.47 -13.03 3.65
CA SER A 130 -3.80 -13.35 4.92
C SER A 130 -4.43 -12.67 6.15
N GLY A 131 -5.57 -11.97 6.00
CA GLY A 131 -6.29 -11.40 7.14
C GLY A 131 -6.74 -9.94 7.01
N ILE A 132 -6.99 -9.43 5.80
CA ILE A 132 -7.74 -8.17 5.65
C ILE A 132 -9.13 -8.54 5.14
N VAL A 133 -10.09 -8.63 6.05
CA VAL A 133 -11.50 -8.35 5.76
C VAL A 133 -11.73 -7.05 6.50
N SER A 134 -11.44 -5.92 5.85
CA SER A 134 -11.74 -4.66 6.49
C SER A 134 -13.26 -4.52 6.49
N THR A 135 -13.87 -4.68 7.66
CA THR A 135 -15.32 -4.47 7.86
C THR A 135 -15.64 -3.02 8.25
N ASP A 136 -14.62 -2.16 8.40
CA ASP A 136 -14.76 -0.73 8.76
C ASP A 136 -13.79 0.22 8.01
N GLY A 137 -13.05 -0.29 7.02
CA GLY A 137 -12.00 0.46 6.30
C GLY A 137 -10.66 0.50 7.04
N THR A 138 -10.57 -0.02 8.26
CA THR A 138 -9.30 -0.19 8.95
C THR A 138 -8.66 -1.50 8.53
N THR A 139 -7.38 -1.45 8.19
CA THR A 139 -6.59 -2.66 8.03
C THR A 139 -6.15 -3.07 9.43
N GLY A 140 -6.45 -4.31 9.81
CA GLY A 140 -5.79 -4.88 10.98
C GLY A 140 -4.29 -4.71 10.78
N ALA A 141 -3.56 -4.34 11.84
CA ALA A 141 -2.13 -4.00 11.85
C ALA A 141 -1.23 -5.14 11.31
N ASN A 142 -1.35 -5.41 10.02
CA ASN A 142 -0.75 -6.53 9.33
C ASN A 142 0.45 -5.99 8.59
N THR A 143 1.60 -6.27 9.19
CA THR A 143 2.88 -5.99 8.59
C THR A 143 3.30 -7.18 7.73
N PHE A 144 3.73 -6.92 6.51
CA PHE A 144 4.17 -7.91 5.54
C PHE A 144 5.65 -7.77 5.25
N LEU A 145 6.36 -8.88 5.02
CA LEU A 145 7.76 -8.86 4.64
C LEU A 145 7.92 -8.49 3.16
N ARG A 146 8.83 -7.57 2.85
CA ARG A 146 9.20 -7.25 1.46
C ARG A 146 9.90 -8.45 0.83
N GLN A 147 9.35 -8.96 -0.28
CA GLN A 147 9.91 -10.09 -1.03
C GLN A 147 10.53 -9.68 -2.38
N ALA A 148 10.24 -8.47 -2.87
CA ALA A 148 10.72 -7.97 -4.16
C ALA A 148 11.49 -6.64 -4.01
N SER A 149 12.43 -6.42 -4.91
CA SER A 149 13.15 -5.15 -5.11
C SER A 149 12.40 -4.24 -6.09
N VAL A 150 12.90 -3.02 -6.27
CA VAL A 150 12.40 -2.11 -7.33
C VAL A 150 12.55 -2.74 -8.71
N ALA A 151 13.71 -3.33 -9.00
CA ALA A 151 13.99 -3.94 -10.30
C ALA A 151 13.04 -5.11 -10.62
N ASP A 152 12.67 -5.90 -9.61
CA ASP A 152 11.72 -7.01 -9.78
C ASP A 152 10.36 -6.49 -10.25
N CYS A 153 9.85 -5.41 -9.64
CA CYS A 153 8.55 -4.86 -10.00
C CYS A 153 8.55 -4.05 -11.31
N GLU A 154 9.63 -3.35 -11.66
CA GLU A 154 9.71 -2.54 -12.89
C GLU A 154 9.77 -3.39 -14.18
N THR A 155 10.27 -4.62 -14.10
CA THR A 155 10.34 -5.52 -15.26
C THR A 155 8.99 -6.12 -15.67
N GLY A 156 7.94 -5.91 -14.86
CA GLY A 156 6.54 -6.23 -15.18
C GLY A 156 6.19 -7.72 -15.21
N GLY A 157 7.13 -8.61 -14.90
CA GLY A 157 6.93 -10.07 -14.94
C GLY A 157 6.90 -10.75 -13.57
N VAL A 158 7.28 -10.06 -12.51
CA VAL A 158 7.31 -10.61 -11.15
C VAL A 158 6.08 -10.11 -10.40
N THR A 159 5.34 -11.05 -9.82
CA THR A 159 4.29 -10.76 -8.83
C THR A 159 4.65 -11.49 -7.55
N ASN A 160 4.37 -10.86 -6.41
CA ASN A 160 4.68 -11.41 -5.09
C ASN A 160 3.53 -11.25 -4.08
N ALA A 161 2.45 -10.61 -4.50
CA ALA A 161 1.26 -10.41 -3.70
C ALA A 161 -0.01 -10.59 -4.56
N THR A 162 -1.13 -10.82 -3.89
CA THR A 162 -2.45 -10.93 -4.51
C THR A 162 -3.43 -10.02 -3.78
N LEU A 163 -4.13 -9.16 -4.54
CA LEU A 163 -5.30 -8.42 -4.09
C LEU A 163 -6.54 -9.19 -4.58
N ILE A 164 -7.50 -9.46 -3.71
CA ILE A 164 -8.72 -10.19 -4.07
C ILE A 164 -9.90 -9.28 -3.80
N LEU A 165 -10.73 -9.03 -4.82
CA LEU A 165 -11.99 -8.33 -4.65
C LEU A 165 -13.14 -9.32 -4.88
N ASP A 166 -14.12 -9.33 -3.99
CA ASP A 166 -15.25 -10.28 -4.06
C ASP A 166 -16.58 -9.61 -3.70
N ILE A 167 -17.61 -9.81 -4.52
CA ILE A 167 -18.99 -9.38 -4.22
C ILE A 167 -19.84 -10.52 -3.60
N GLY A 168 -19.26 -11.71 -3.50
CA GLY A 168 -19.85 -12.92 -2.95
C GLY A 168 -20.59 -13.73 -4.01
N ALA A 169 -20.31 -15.04 -4.05
CA ALA A 169 -20.95 -15.96 -5.01
C ALA A 169 -22.48 -16.09 -4.86
N ALA A 170 -23.03 -15.67 -3.71
CA ALA A 170 -24.47 -15.68 -3.44
C ALA A 170 -25.16 -14.34 -3.74
N PHE A 171 -24.46 -13.38 -4.36
CA PHE A 171 -25.01 -12.08 -4.68
C PHE A 171 -26.14 -12.17 -5.72
N ASP A 172 -27.30 -11.59 -5.41
CA ASP A 172 -28.47 -11.63 -6.29
C ASP A 172 -28.47 -10.42 -7.25
N PHE A 173 -27.85 -10.62 -8.42
CA PHE A 173 -27.86 -9.61 -9.49
C PHE A 173 -29.25 -9.28 -10.03
N SER A 174 -30.25 -10.14 -9.83
CA SER A 174 -31.60 -9.89 -10.34
C SER A 174 -32.37 -8.86 -9.52
N ALA A 175 -31.88 -8.55 -8.31
CA ALA A 175 -32.43 -7.52 -7.45
C ALA A 175 -31.98 -6.09 -7.84
N LEU A 176 -30.95 -5.97 -8.69
CA LEU A 176 -30.37 -4.70 -9.10
C LEU A 176 -31.26 -3.93 -10.07
N ASN A 177 -31.36 -2.61 -9.85
CA ASN A 177 -32.22 -1.72 -10.64
C ASN A 177 -31.45 -0.75 -11.53
N ASP A 178 -30.18 -0.46 -11.21
CA ASP A 178 -29.28 0.33 -12.05
C ASP A 178 -28.51 -0.57 -13.03
N SER A 179 -28.12 0.00 -14.17
CA SER A 179 -27.34 -0.72 -15.19
C SER A 179 -25.84 -0.81 -14.88
N GLU A 180 -25.37 -0.02 -13.92
CA GLU A 180 -23.97 0.13 -13.59
C GLU A 180 -23.82 0.57 -12.13
N TYR A 181 -22.88 -0.08 -11.43
CA TYR A 181 -22.47 0.26 -10.07
C TYR A 181 -20.95 0.42 -10.09
N THR A 182 -20.45 1.54 -9.58
CA THR A 182 -19.02 1.85 -9.62
C THR A 182 -18.51 2.25 -8.24
N ASP A 183 -17.21 2.07 -8.05
CA ASP A 183 -16.47 2.61 -6.93
C ASP A 183 -15.02 2.89 -7.35
N VAL A 184 -14.31 3.67 -6.54
CA VAL A 184 -12.87 3.84 -6.66
C VAL A 184 -12.23 3.36 -5.36
N LEU A 185 -11.57 2.20 -5.43
CA LEU A 185 -10.74 1.66 -4.36
C LEU A 185 -9.36 2.30 -4.38
N THR A 186 -9.03 3.04 -3.33
CA THR A 186 -7.67 3.52 -3.04
C THR A 186 -6.92 2.47 -2.24
N ILE A 187 -5.74 2.10 -2.73
CA ILE A 187 -4.83 1.16 -2.08
C ILE A 187 -3.58 1.93 -1.70
N GLN A 188 -3.30 2.02 -0.40
CA GLN A 188 -2.10 2.66 0.12
C GLN A 188 -1.14 1.59 0.63
N VAL A 189 0.13 1.68 0.23
CA VAL A 189 1.17 0.78 0.75
C VAL A 189 2.27 1.62 1.36
N SER A 190 2.61 1.33 2.62
CA SER A 190 3.56 2.11 3.42
C SER A 190 4.74 1.25 3.84
N ALA A 191 5.96 1.74 3.60
CA ALA A 191 7.18 1.13 4.09
C ALA A 191 7.34 1.37 5.60
N ASN A 192 7.69 0.32 6.35
CA ASN A 192 7.87 0.31 7.80
C ASN A 192 9.34 0.04 8.20
#